data_AF-A0A8C8MKJ6-F1
#
_entry.id   AF-A0A8C8MKJ6-F1
#
_cell.length_a   1.000
_cell.length_b   1.000
_cell.length_c   1.000
_cell.angle_alpha   90.00
_cell.angle_beta   90.00
_cell.angle_gamma   90.00
#
_symmetry.space_group_name_H-M   'P 1'
#
loop_
_entity.id
_entity.type
_entity.pdbx_description
1 polymer ?
#
loop_
_entity_poly.entity_id
_entity_poly.type
_entity_poly.pdbx_seq_one_letter_code
_entity_poly.pdbx_strand_id
1 'polypeptide(L)'
;MASNLAKKRALAAGFGTNANAVKYLNQDFEALRAQCLNRGGLFSDPTFPAAPESLGFNELGPGSYKTRAVQWKRPGELCSSPEFIVGGATRTDICQGALGDCWLLAAIASLTLNEDVMARVVPVGQSFGESYAGIFHFQFWQFGEWVDVVIDDRLPTKDGELLFVHSAEGSEFWSALLEKAYAKVNGCYEALSGGSTTEGFEDFTGGIAENYDLRKPPPNMFQIIKKAIESGALLGCSIDITSAADSEAVTRQKLVKGHAYSLTGAVEVTYRGRKEKLIRIRNPWGQVEWTGAWSDSSSEWNSVDDSERQNVKADDGEFWMSFTEFLRHYSRIEICTLTPDTLTDDSVKHWSVCNYDGSWRKGSTAGGCRNHAYTFWMNPQFVIRLDEEDDDPDDNEVGCSFVVGLIQKNRRRLRKVGEDMHTIGFAIYEVRKREVHLDKNYFLTHAQKARSETFVNLREVSTRFKMPPGEYLIVPSTFEPHLNGDFCIRVFSEKQTETRPFYCFAGTDIKTDGFSLETCRIMVNLMDVSFLSVSIPRLNVVSICLMCLIPFNLLNSRNASFPSSGFTLNNGIYQILVARYAEPDMTIDFDNFVACLMRLDMMFRVFMKIDAHDSGSIELDFHQVSE
;
A
#
# COMPACT_ATOMS: atom_id res chain seq x y z
N MET A 1 -18.82 10.12 -5.06
CA MET A 1 -18.63 11.12 -3.99
C MET A 1 -19.18 10.66 -2.64
N ALA A 2 -20.47 10.29 -2.51
CA ALA A 2 -21.05 9.81 -1.25
C ALA A 2 -20.28 8.61 -0.65
N SER A 3 -19.86 7.66 -1.49
CA SER A 3 -19.05 6.50 -1.07
C SER A 3 -17.71 6.88 -0.41
N ASN A 4 -17.02 7.92 -0.88
CA ASN A 4 -15.73 8.34 -0.29
C ASN A 4 -15.92 9.09 1.03
N LEU A 5 -17.00 9.89 1.14
CA LEU A 5 -17.34 10.56 2.39
C LEU A 5 -17.80 9.55 3.45
N ALA A 6 -18.60 8.55 3.06
CA ALA A 6 -18.98 7.43 3.90
C ALA A 6 -17.74 6.63 4.36
N LYS A 7 -16.77 6.39 3.47
CA LYS A 7 -15.50 5.75 3.81
C LYS A 7 -14.70 6.55 4.85
N LYS A 8 -14.56 7.87 4.67
CA LYS A 8 -13.88 8.73 5.67
C LYS A 8 -14.58 8.72 7.03
N ARG A 9 -15.92 8.74 7.05
CA ARG A 9 -16.70 8.63 8.29
C ARG A 9 -16.54 7.26 8.94
N ALA A 10 -16.49 6.19 8.14
CA ALA A 10 -16.25 4.85 8.63
C ALA A 10 -14.85 4.73 9.27
N LEU A 11 -13.81 5.27 8.62
CA LEU A 11 -12.46 5.34 9.21
C LEU A 11 -12.45 6.08 10.55
N ALA A 12 -13.10 7.25 10.62
CA ALA A 12 -13.22 8.01 11.86
C ALA A 12 -14.02 7.28 12.95
N ALA A 13 -14.94 6.39 12.56
CA ALA A 13 -15.68 5.52 13.46
C ALA A 13 -14.93 4.21 13.82
N GLY A 14 -13.66 4.09 13.41
CA GLY A 14 -12.78 2.96 13.75
C GLY A 14 -12.83 1.79 12.76
N PHE A 15 -13.51 1.88 11.62
CA PHE A 15 -13.43 0.86 10.57
C PHE A 15 -12.06 0.91 9.87
N GLY A 16 -11.49 -0.24 9.54
CA GLY A 16 -10.13 -0.37 8.99
C GLY A 16 -9.02 -0.40 10.03
N THR A 17 -9.37 -0.35 11.32
CA THR A 17 -8.42 -0.55 12.43
C THR A 17 -8.15 -2.03 12.67
N ASN A 18 -7.20 -2.32 13.58
CA ASN A 18 -6.96 -3.68 14.06
C ASN A 18 -8.29 -4.31 14.57
N ALA A 19 -9.01 -3.64 15.47
CA ALA A 19 -10.22 -4.19 16.08
C ALA A 19 -11.43 -4.34 15.12
N ASN A 20 -11.45 -3.65 13.98
CA ASN A 20 -12.61 -3.62 13.09
C ASN A 20 -12.18 -3.53 11.61
N ALA A 21 -11.71 -4.64 11.07
CA ALA A 21 -11.28 -4.75 9.68
C ALA A 21 -12.43 -4.53 8.69
N VAL A 22 -12.13 -3.90 7.55
CA VAL A 22 -13.09 -3.66 6.47
C VAL A 22 -13.41 -4.98 5.78
N LYS A 23 -14.70 -5.29 5.65
CA LYS A 23 -15.17 -6.50 4.95
C LYS A 23 -14.94 -6.38 3.45
N TYR A 24 -13.99 -7.15 2.90
CA TYR A 24 -13.69 -7.11 1.48
C TYR A 24 -14.91 -7.53 0.65
N LEU A 25 -15.25 -6.69 -0.34
CA LEU A 25 -16.44 -6.89 -1.20
C LEU A 25 -17.75 -7.09 -0.43
N ASN A 26 -17.83 -6.54 0.80
CA ASN A 26 -18.96 -6.67 1.72
C ASN A 26 -19.31 -8.11 2.10
N GLN A 27 -18.34 -9.03 2.06
CA GLN A 27 -18.52 -10.40 2.53
C GLN A 27 -18.24 -10.47 4.04
N ASP A 28 -19.18 -11.03 4.78
CA ASP A 28 -19.05 -11.24 6.23
C ASP A 28 -18.85 -12.74 6.51
N PHE A 29 -17.71 -13.09 7.09
CA PHE A 29 -17.34 -14.49 7.34
C PHE A 29 -18.39 -15.23 8.16
N GLU A 30 -18.76 -14.68 9.33
CA GLU A 30 -19.68 -15.36 10.26
C GLU A 30 -21.08 -15.52 9.68
N ALA A 31 -21.60 -14.48 9.02
CA ALA A 31 -22.92 -14.53 8.38
C ALA A 31 -22.95 -15.52 7.21
N LEU A 32 -21.91 -15.55 6.36
CA LEU A 32 -21.82 -16.48 5.24
C LEU A 32 -21.64 -17.92 5.71
N ARG A 33 -20.81 -18.14 6.74
CA ARG A 33 -20.63 -19.45 7.38
C ARG A 33 -21.93 -19.96 7.98
N ALA A 34 -22.62 -19.13 8.76
CA ALA A 34 -23.92 -19.49 9.35
C ALA A 34 -24.97 -19.82 8.27
N GLN A 35 -25.01 -19.06 7.16
CA GLN A 35 -25.89 -19.36 6.03
C GLN A 35 -25.57 -20.71 5.38
N CYS A 36 -24.29 -21.06 5.23
CA CYS A 36 -23.87 -22.33 4.64
C CYS A 36 -24.23 -23.51 5.56
N LEU A 37 -23.95 -23.40 6.86
CA LEU A 37 -24.32 -24.39 7.88
C LEU A 37 -25.83 -24.62 7.92
N ASN A 38 -26.63 -23.55 7.93
CA ASN A 38 -28.10 -23.65 7.94
C ASN A 38 -28.67 -24.32 6.68
N ARG A 39 -27.99 -24.18 5.53
CA ARG A 39 -28.39 -24.80 4.26
C ARG A 39 -27.85 -26.22 4.09
N GLY A 40 -26.91 -26.67 4.94
CA GLY A 40 -26.20 -27.94 4.78
C GLY A 40 -25.32 -27.99 3.53
N GLY A 41 -24.79 -26.84 3.09
CA GLY A 41 -23.99 -26.73 1.87
C GLY A 41 -22.62 -26.09 2.12
N LEU A 42 -21.67 -26.33 1.22
CA LEU A 42 -20.35 -25.71 1.28
C LEU A 42 -20.34 -24.35 0.56
N PHE A 43 -19.62 -23.39 1.13
CA PHE A 43 -19.48 -22.07 0.54
C PHE A 43 -18.80 -22.15 -0.83
N SER A 44 -19.35 -21.41 -1.78
CA SER A 44 -18.77 -21.20 -3.11
C SER A 44 -18.68 -19.70 -3.31
N ASP A 45 -17.46 -19.17 -3.35
CA ASP A 45 -17.23 -17.74 -3.40
C ASP A 45 -17.68 -17.17 -4.75
N PRO A 46 -18.70 -16.28 -4.77
CA PRO A 46 -19.16 -15.66 -6.02
C PRO A 46 -18.20 -14.59 -6.53
N THR A 47 -17.30 -14.08 -5.67
CA THR A 47 -16.40 -12.97 -6.00
C THR A 47 -15.01 -13.42 -6.44
N PHE A 48 -14.67 -14.68 -6.21
CA PHE A 48 -13.43 -15.31 -6.66
C PHE A 48 -13.72 -16.76 -7.08
N PRO A 49 -14.34 -16.95 -8.26
CA PRO A 49 -14.85 -18.25 -8.68
C PRO A 49 -13.71 -19.25 -8.96
N ALA A 50 -14.00 -20.53 -8.81
CA ALA A 50 -13.12 -21.62 -9.25
C ALA A 50 -13.07 -21.72 -10.78
N ALA A 51 -12.48 -20.72 -11.43
CA ALA A 51 -12.50 -20.52 -12.87
C ALA A 51 -11.13 -19.99 -13.38
N PRO A 52 -10.83 -20.11 -14.69
CA PRO A 52 -9.55 -19.70 -15.25
C PRO A 52 -9.20 -18.22 -14.99
N GLU A 53 -10.20 -17.34 -14.88
CA GLU A 53 -10.01 -15.91 -14.63
C GLU A 53 -9.40 -15.63 -13.25
N SER A 54 -9.62 -16.54 -12.28
CA SER A 54 -8.99 -16.46 -10.96
C SER A 54 -7.54 -16.95 -10.97
N LEU A 55 -7.16 -17.76 -11.95
CA LEU A 55 -5.76 -18.18 -12.14
C LEU A 55 -4.94 -17.06 -12.77
N GLY A 56 -5.43 -16.43 -13.83
CA GLY A 56 -4.66 -15.40 -14.51
C GLY A 56 -5.31 -14.85 -15.78
N PHE A 57 -4.48 -14.13 -16.53
CA PHE A 57 -4.87 -13.39 -17.73
C PHE A 57 -3.88 -13.55 -18.90
N ASN A 58 -2.67 -14.05 -18.67
CA ASN A 58 -1.66 -14.27 -19.71
C ASN A 58 -1.02 -15.66 -19.57
N GLU A 59 0.06 -15.81 -18.81
CA GLU A 59 0.77 -17.08 -18.60
C GLU A 59 -0.11 -18.11 -17.88
N LEU A 60 -1.03 -17.65 -17.02
CA LEU A 60 -2.02 -18.49 -16.36
C LEU A 60 -3.45 -18.16 -16.83
N GLY A 61 -3.57 -17.48 -17.96
CA GLY A 61 -4.86 -17.10 -18.54
C GLY A 61 -5.62 -18.26 -19.19
N PRO A 62 -6.87 -17.99 -19.65
CA PRO A 62 -7.65 -18.92 -20.44
C PRO A 62 -6.91 -19.32 -21.73
N GLY A 63 -6.69 -20.62 -21.93
CA GLY A 63 -6.01 -21.16 -23.12
C GLY A 63 -4.49 -21.34 -22.98
N SER A 64 -3.90 -20.95 -21.85
CA SER A 64 -2.51 -21.27 -21.56
C SER A 64 -2.32 -22.78 -21.38
N TYR A 65 -1.21 -23.31 -21.90
CA TYR A 65 -0.84 -24.72 -21.68
C TYR A 65 -0.56 -25.02 -20.20
N LYS A 66 -0.15 -24.01 -19.42
CA LYS A 66 0.16 -24.15 -17.99
C LYS A 66 -1.10 -24.47 -17.18
N THR A 67 -2.24 -23.89 -17.55
CA THR A 67 -3.53 -24.07 -16.88
C THR A 67 -4.39 -25.18 -17.46
N ARG A 68 -3.91 -25.86 -18.51
CA ARG A 68 -4.59 -27.03 -19.06
C ARG A 68 -4.68 -28.15 -18.03
N ALA A 69 -5.88 -28.72 -17.90
CA ALA A 69 -6.22 -29.78 -16.95
C ALA A 69 -6.14 -29.39 -15.46
N VAL A 70 -6.07 -28.09 -15.15
CA VAL A 70 -6.20 -27.64 -13.76
C VAL A 70 -7.62 -27.90 -13.27
N GLN A 71 -7.72 -28.50 -12.09
CA GLN A 71 -8.98 -28.78 -11.39
C GLN A 71 -8.98 -28.06 -10.05
N TRP A 72 -10.14 -27.56 -9.64
CA TRP A 72 -10.30 -26.95 -8.34
C TRP A 72 -10.85 -27.98 -7.36
N LYS A 73 -10.06 -28.34 -6.34
CA LYS A 73 -10.40 -29.36 -5.34
C LYS A 73 -10.32 -28.79 -3.94
N ARG A 74 -11.18 -29.25 -3.04
CA ARG A 74 -11.10 -28.90 -1.62
C ARG A 74 -10.09 -29.83 -0.91
N PRO A 75 -9.52 -29.41 0.23
CA PRO A 75 -8.63 -30.23 1.05
C PRO A 75 -9.13 -31.64 1.34
N GLY A 76 -10.42 -31.79 1.67
CA GLY A 76 -11.03 -33.11 1.91
C GLY A 76 -11.16 -34.03 0.69
N GLU A 77 -10.89 -33.53 -0.52
CA GLU A 77 -10.78 -34.33 -1.75
C GLU A 77 -9.34 -34.72 -2.06
N LEU A 78 -8.36 -34.15 -1.35
CA LEU A 78 -6.92 -34.35 -1.55
C LEU A 78 -6.32 -35.25 -0.47
N CYS A 79 -6.75 -35.09 0.78
CA CYS A 79 -6.31 -35.92 1.90
C CYS A 79 -7.49 -36.36 2.79
N SER A 80 -7.30 -37.44 3.54
CA SER A 80 -8.35 -38.04 4.37
C SER A 80 -8.66 -37.27 5.65
N SER A 81 -7.73 -36.45 6.12
CA SER A 81 -7.83 -35.72 7.39
C SER A 81 -7.20 -34.35 7.21
N PRO A 82 -7.86 -33.43 6.50
CA PRO A 82 -7.34 -32.10 6.29
C PRO A 82 -7.35 -31.33 7.62
N GLU A 83 -6.24 -30.68 7.91
CA GLU A 83 -6.05 -29.82 9.05
C GLU A 83 -5.76 -28.40 8.58
N PHE A 84 -6.23 -27.42 9.36
CA PHE A 84 -5.96 -26.03 9.02
C PHE A 84 -4.52 -25.68 9.36
N ILE A 85 -4.14 -25.92 10.62
CA ILE A 85 -2.78 -25.75 11.15
C ILE A 85 -2.45 -26.98 12.01
N VAL A 86 -1.27 -27.57 11.84
CA VAL A 86 -0.81 -28.76 12.60
C VAL A 86 0.43 -28.40 13.42
N GLY A 87 0.34 -28.51 14.75
CA GLY A 87 1.52 -28.28 15.61
C GLY A 87 1.99 -26.82 15.70
N GLY A 88 1.17 -25.87 15.24
CA GLY A 88 1.49 -24.45 15.12
C GLY A 88 1.86 -24.11 13.67
N ALA A 89 1.61 -22.87 13.25
CA ALA A 89 1.95 -22.46 11.89
C ALA A 89 3.44 -22.18 11.82
N THR A 90 4.17 -23.00 11.07
CA THR A 90 5.62 -22.92 10.98
C THR A 90 6.06 -22.61 9.57
N ARG A 91 7.29 -22.08 9.44
CA ARG A 91 7.87 -21.79 8.14
C ARG A 91 7.97 -23.02 7.23
N THR A 92 8.09 -24.24 7.77
CA THR A 92 8.17 -25.48 6.96
C THR A 92 6.88 -25.82 6.23
N ASP A 93 5.76 -25.16 6.58
CA ASP A 93 4.46 -25.32 5.94
C ASP A 93 4.35 -24.57 4.59
N ILE A 94 5.47 -24.00 4.15
CA ILE A 94 5.56 -23.09 3.00
C ILE A 94 6.63 -23.62 2.04
N CYS A 95 6.14 -24.29 1.00
CA CYS A 95 6.90 -24.73 -0.17
C CYS A 95 6.31 -24.11 -1.43
N GLN A 96 7.16 -23.41 -2.21
CA GLN A 96 6.73 -22.77 -3.45
C GLN A 96 6.27 -23.76 -4.50
N GLY A 97 5.11 -23.48 -5.10
CA GLY A 97 4.60 -24.20 -6.27
C GLY A 97 5.09 -23.60 -7.59
N ALA A 98 4.26 -23.68 -8.63
CA ALA A 98 4.60 -23.27 -9.99
C ALA A 98 4.45 -21.77 -10.29
N LEU A 99 4.25 -20.93 -9.27
CA LEU A 99 4.08 -19.48 -9.39
C LEU A 99 5.35 -18.75 -8.96
N GLY A 100 5.70 -17.67 -9.67
CA GLY A 100 6.88 -16.83 -9.40
C GLY A 100 6.64 -15.81 -8.28
N ASP A 101 6.09 -16.24 -7.15
CA ASP A 101 5.71 -15.41 -6.00
C ASP A 101 6.53 -15.72 -4.75
N CYS A 102 7.79 -16.15 -4.94
CA CYS A 102 8.76 -16.39 -3.88
C CYS A 102 8.84 -15.27 -2.84
N TRP A 103 8.67 -14.01 -3.26
CA TRP A 103 8.62 -12.83 -2.40
C TRP A 103 7.49 -12.88 -1.37
N LEU A 104 6.32 -13.41 -1.75
CA LEU A 104 5.19 -13.58 -0.85
C LEU A 104 5.47 -14.72 0.13
N LEU A 105 6.00 -15.84 -0.36
CA LEU A 105 6.29 -17.00 0.49
C LEU A 105 7.40 -16.71 1.50
N ALA A 106 8.44 -15.97 1.11
CA ALA A 106 9.44 -15.47 2.04
C ALA A 106 8.81 -14.55 3.10
N ALA A 107 7.82 -13.73 2.72
CA ALA A 107 7.08 -12.91 3.67
C ALA A 107 6.25 -13.75 4.66
N ILE A 108 5.53 -14.76 4.16
CA ILE A 108 4.73 -15.68 4.98
C ILE A 108 5.65 -16.49 5.91
N ALA A 109 6.83 -16.92 5.45
CA ALA A 109 7.77 -17.66 6.27
C ALA A 109 8.32 -16.81 7.42
N SER A 110 8.63 -15.53 7.18
CA SER A 110 9.02 -14.62 8.27
C SER A 110 7.85 -14.33 9.22
N LEU A 111 6.61 -14.26 8.71
CA LEU A 111 5.40 -14.07 9.52
C LEU A 111 5.25 -15.16 10.60
N THR A 112 5.60 -16.41 10.29
CA THR A 112 5.53 -17.53 11.27
C THR A 112 6.46 -17.37 12.48
N LEU A 113 7.43 -16.46 12.42
CA LEU A 113 8.34 -16.19 13.55
C LEU A 113 7.70 -15.28 14.61
N ASN A 114 6.57 -14.65 14.30
CA ASN A 114 5.85 -13.76 15.19
C ASN A 114 4.39 -14.21 15.33
N GLU A 115 4.10 -14.92 16.43
CA GLU A 115 2.77 -15.50 16.68
C GLU A 115 1.66 -14.45 16.77
N ASP A 116 1.95 -13.25 17.28
CA ASP A 116 0.95 -12.18 17.42
C ASP A 116 0.55 -11.61 16.06
N VAL A 117 1.53 -11.34 15.19
CA VAL A 117 1.28 -10.89 13.81
C VAL A 117 0.63 -12.02 13.01
N MET A 118 1.04 -13.26 13.25
CA MET A 118 0.46 -14.42 12.58
C MET A 118 -1.02 -14.60 12.93
N ALA A 119 -1.38 -14.58 14.21
CA ALA A 119 -2.76 -14.66 14.67
C ALA A 119 -3.63 -13.51 14.16
N ARG A 120 -3.00 -12.37 13.83
CA ARG A 120 -3.66 -11.24 13.19
C ARG A 120 -4.02 -11.53 11.73
N VAL A 121 -3.07 -12.02 10.93
CA VAL A 121 -3.27 -12.30 9.50
C VAL A 121 -4.11 -13.55 9.28
N VAL A 122 -3.90 -14.57 10.13
CA VAL A 122 -4.58 -15.86 10.12
C VAL A 122 -5.38 -16.01 11.42
N PRO A 123 -6.64 -15.53 11.45
CA PRO A 123 -7.48 -15.60 12.63
C PRO A 123 -7.60 -17.02 13.17
N VAL A 124 -7.46 -17.16 14.49
CA VAL A 124 -7.59 -18.43 15.22
C VAL A 124 -9.04 -18.94 15.21
N GLY A 125 -9.23 -20.25 15.41
CA GLY A 125 -10.56 -20.88 15.50
C GLY A 125 -11.12 -21.40 14.16
N GLN A 126 -10.34 -21.31 13.09
CA GLN A 126 -10.65 -21.92 11.80
C GLN A 126 -10.24 -23.41 11.81
N SER A 127 -11.09 -24.30 11.29
CA SER A 127 -10.81 -25.74 11.22
C SER A 127 -11.66 -26.45 10.17
N PHE A 128 -11.27 -27.67 9.81
CA PHE A 128 -12.05 -28.61 8.99
C PHE A 128 -12.99 -29.51 9.81
N GLY A 129 -13.13 -29.25 11.12
CA GLY A 129 -13.93 -30.05 12.06
C GLY A 129 -15.43 -29.72 12.08
N GLU A 130 -16.06 -29.81 13.26
CA GLU A 130 -17.52 -29.81 13.42
C GLU A 130 -18.26 -28.60 12.85
N SER A 131 -17.60 -27.44 12.74
CA SER A 131 -18.20 -26.20 12.22
C SER A 131 -17.69 -25.83 10.82
N TYR A 132 -17.23 -26.83 10.06
CA TYR A 132 -16.76 -26.67 8.69
C TYR A 132 -17.92 -26.38 7.73
N ALA A 133 -17.74 -25.35 6.90
CA ALA A 133 -18.66 -24.98 5.84
C ALA A 133 -17.93 -24.63 4.53
N GLY A 134 -16.68 -25.07 4.36
CA GLY A 134 -15.86 -24.80 3.18
C GLY A 134 -15.54 -23.31 2.98
N ILE A 135 -15.43 -22.56 4.07
CA ILE A 135 -15.23 -21.10 4.13
C ILE A 135 -14.16 -20.76 5.16
N PHE A 136 -13.26 -19.85 4.80
CA PHE A 136 -12.16 -19.36 5.63
C PHE A 136 -12.00 -17.85 5.44
N HIS A 137 -11.27 -17.18 6.33
CA HIS A 137 -10.97 -15.76 6.21
C HIS A 137 -9.57 -15.40 6.70
N PHE A 138 -9.04 -14.32 6.14
CA PHE A 138 -7.71 -13.80 6.41
C PHE A 138 -7.75 -12.29 6.45
N GLN A 139 -6.81 -11.67 7.15
CA GLN A 139 -6.74 -10.22 7.28
C GLN A 139 -5.45 -9.68 6.70
N PHE A 140 -5.59 -8.71 5.80
CA PHE A 140 -4.45 -8.03 5.19
C PHE A 140 -4.56 -6.53 5.42
N TRP A 141 -3.45 -5.91 5.73
CA TRP A 141 -3.31 -4.48 5.65
C TRP A 141 -3.26 -4.06 4.18
N GLN A 142 -4.06 -3.07 3.79
CA GLN A 142 -4.15 -2.55 2.43
C GLN A 142 -4.18 -1.02 2.49
N PHE A 143 -3.05 -0.41 2.16
CA PHE A 143 -2.92 1.03 1.93
C PHE A 143 -3.46 1.93 3.07
N GLY A 144 -3.27 1.51 4.32
CA GLY A 144 -3.66 2.23 5.52
C GLY A 144 -4.82 1.61 6.31
N GLU A 145 -5.42 0.53 5.80
CA GLU A 145 -6.61 -0.10 6.41
C GLU A 145 -6.45 -1.61 6.49
N TRP A 146 -6.88 -2.22 7.59
CA TRP A 146 -7.05 -3.66 7.67
C TRP A 146 -8.31 -4.10 6.93
N VAL A 147 -8.18 -5.17 6.15
CA VAL A 147 -9.24 -5.72 5.31
C VAL A 147 -9.39 -7.22 5.59
N ASP A 148 -10.61 -7.63 5.92
CA ASP A 148 -10.99 -9.03 6.14
C ASP A 148 -11.48 -9.66 4.82
N VAL A 149 -10.84 -10.75 4.42
CA VAL A 149 -11.01 -11.39 3.12
C VAL A 149 -11.50 -12.81 3.31
N VAL A 150 -12.75 -13.02 2.94
CA VAL A 150 -13.39 -14.34 2.95
C VAL A 150 -13.06 -15.11 1.68
N ILE A 151 -12.78 -16.40 1.78
CA ILE A 151 -12.62 -17.30 0.63
C ILE A 151 -13.33 -18.64 0.89
N ASP A 152 -13.63 -19.38 -0.18
CA ASP A 152 -13.82 -20.83 -0.04
C ASP A 152 -12.48 -21.59 -0.09
N ASP A 153 -12.50 -22.88 0.22
CA ASP A 153 -11.29 -23.72 0.26
C ASP A 153 -11.00 -24.51 -1.02
N ARG A 154 -11.60 -24.17 -2.16
CA ARG A 154 -11.24 -24.80 -3.44
C ARG A 154 -9.87 -24.33 -3.89
N LEU A 155 -8.90 -25.23 -4.05
CA LEU A 155 -7.53 -24.92 -4.44
C LEU A 155 -7.23 -25.44 -5.86
N PRO A 156 -6.43 -24.71 -6.66
CA PRO A 156 -5.98 -25.17 -7.96
C PRO A 156 -5.04 -26.37 -7.84
N THR A 157 -5.38 -27.45 -8.54
CA THR A 157 -4.63 -28.71 -8.55
C THR A 157 -4.38 -29.19 -9.96
N LYS A 158 -3.29 -29.94 -10.13
CA LYS A 158 -2.96 -30.63 -11.37
C LYS A 158 -2.44 -32.02 -11.03
N ASP A 159 -3.00 -33.02 -11.68
CA ASP A 159 -2.65 -34.43 -11.44
C ASP A 159 -2.81 -34.90 -9.98
N GLY A 160 -3.69 -34.23 -9.22
CA GLY A 160 -3.95 -34.55 -7.80
C GLY A 160 -3.10 -33.75 -6.81
N GLU A 161 -2.12 -32.99 -7.28
CA GLU A 161 -1.23 -32.18 -6.44
C GLU A 161 -1.60 -30.69 -6.49
N LEU A 162 -1.32 -29.96 -5.41
CA LEU A 162 -1.50 -28.51 -5.36
C LEU A 162 -0.56 -27.83 -6.37
N LEU A 163 -1.09 -26.86 -7.13
CA LEU A 163 -0.31 -26.16 -8.15
C LEU A 163 0.58 -25.05 -7.57
N PHE A 164 0.17 -24.46 -6.46
CA PHE A 164 0.81 -23.30 -5.82
C PHE A 164 1.36 -23.68 -4.43
N VAL A 165 1.40 -22.75 -3.47
CA VAL A 165 1.98 -23.03 -2.16
C VAL A 165 1.29 -24.21 -1.47
N HIS A 166 2.10 -25.02 -0.78
CA HIS A 166 1.65 -26.17 0.00
C HIS A 166 2.60 -26.44 1.17
N SER A 167 2.12 -27.19 2.16
CA SER A 167 2.92 -27.69 3.29
C SER A 167 3.61 -29.01 2.93
N ALA A 168 4.81 -29.22 3.47
CA ALA A 168 5.54 -30.49 3.33
C ALA A 168 4.82 -31.66 4.04
N GLU A 169 4.01 -31.38 5.06
CA GLU A 169 3.24 -32.38 5.81
C GLU A 169 2.05 -32.94 4.99
N GLY A 170 1.63 -32.24 3.92
CA GLY A 170 0.60 -32.66 2.97
C GLY A 170 -0.85 -32.66 3.48
N SER A 171 -1.07 -32.64 4.80
CA SER A 171 -2.40 -32.56 5.43
C SER A 171 -2.78 -31.17 5.92
N GLU A 172 -1.88 -30.19 5.80
CA GLU A 172 -2.04 -28.83 6.30
C GLU A 172 -2.23 -27.81 5.17
N PHE A 173 -3.21 -26.90 5.33
CA PHE A 173 -3.69 -26.06 4.22
C PHE A 173 -3.77 -24.55 4.49
N TRP A 174 -3.42 -24.05 5.68
CA TRP A 174 -3.52 -22.61 5.97
C TRP A 174 -2.71 -21.75 4.99
N SER A 175 -1.50 -22.18 4.61
CA SER A 175 -0.61 -21.43 3.71
C SER A 175 -1.20 -21.32 2.30
N ALA A 176 -1.73 -22.43 1.78
CA ALA A 176 -2.42 -22.48 0.49
C ALA A 176 -3.67 -21.58 0.45
N LEU A 177 -4.42 -21.56 1.55
CA LEU A 177 -5.62 -20.72 1.69
C LEU A 177 -5.25 -19.24 1.86
N LEU A 178 -4.17 -18.92 2.58
CA LEU A 178 -3.66 -17.57 2.73
C LEU A 178 -3.24 -16.97 1.38
N GLU A 179 -2.45 -17.73 0.60
CA GLU A 179 -2.04 -17.32 -0.76
C GLU A 179 -3.26 -17.11 -1.67
N LYS A 180 -4.28 -17.98 -1.59
CA LYS A 180 -5.54 -17.79 -2.31
C LYS A 180 -6.26 -16.49 -1.93
N ALA A 181 -6.36 -16.19 -0.63
CA ALA A 181 -6.99 -14.96 -0.17
C ALA A 181 -6.22 -13.72 -0.65
N TYR A 182 -4.89 -13.80 -0.65
CA TYR A 182 -4.04 -12.74 -1.17
C TYR A 182 -4.14 -12.57 -2.69
N ALA A 183 -4.23 -13.67 -3.44
CA ALA A 183 -4.51 -13.68 -4.88
C ALA A 183 -5.86 -13.01 -5.19
N LYS A 184 -6.89 -13.27 -4.37
CA LYS A 184 -8.21 -12.65 -4.49
C LYS A 184 -8.14 -11.13 -4.32
N VAL A 185 -7.44 -10.61 -3.30
CA VAL A 185 -7.28 -9.16 -3.10
C VAL A 185 -6.61 -8.50 -4.30
N ASN A 186 -5.61 -9.17 -4.87
CA ASN A 186 -4.84 -8.73 -6.03
C ASN A 186 -5.51 -9.03 -7.38
N GLY A 187 -6.63 -9.75 -7.37
CA GLY A 187 -7.50 -10.02 -8.52
C GLY A 187 -7.38 -11.43 -9.12
N CYS A 188 -6.19 -12.04 -9.13
CA CYS A 188 -5.94 -13.40 -9.61
C CYS A 188 -4.56 -13.89 -9.12
N TYR A 189 -4.28 -15.19 -9.21
CA TYR A 189 -2.98 -15.76 -8.85
C TYR A 189 -1.83 -15.17 -9.67
N GLU A 190 -2.00 -15.03 -10.99
CA GLU A 190 -0.95 -14.48 -11.86
C GLU A 190 -0.53 -13.04 -11.48
N ALA A 191 -1.40 -12.28 -10.82
CA ALA A 191 -1.07 -10.92 -10.36
C ALA A 191 -0.03 -10.91 -9.22
N LEU A 192 0.21 -12.06 -8.57
CA LEU A 192 1.23 -12.24 -7.54
C LEU A 192 2.62 -12.51 -8.11
N SER A 193 2.73 -12.87 -9.40
CA SER A 193 4.02 -13.14 -10.04
C SER A 193 4.91 -11.89 -10.04
N GLY A 194 6.11 -11.99 -9.46
CA GLY A 194 7.06 -10.88 -9.35
C GLY A 194 6.64 -9.79 -8.36
N GLY A 195 7.46 -9.59 -7.33
CA GLY A 195 7.26 -8.61 -6.26
C GLY A 195 8.47 -8.52 -5.34
N SER A 196 8.39 -7.63 -4.35
CA SER A 196 9.37 -7.54 -3.24
C SER A 196 8.76 -8.08 -1.95
N THR A 197 9.56 -8.72 -1.10
CA THR A 197 9.14 -9.24 0.21
C THR A 197 8.56 -8.13 1.08
N THR A 198 9.07 -6.90 0.94
CA THR A 198 8.51 -5.70 1.57
C THR A 198 7.02 -5.53 1.35
N GLU A 199 6.50 -5.88 0.17
CA GLU A 199 5.07 -5.79 -0.12
C GLU A 199 4.26 -6.73 0.77
N GLY A 200 4.75 -7.95 0.95
CA GLY A 200 4.11 -8.95 1.80
C GLY A 200 4.22 -8.55 3.27
N PHE A 201 5.40 -8.09 3.70
CA PHE A 201 5.59 -7.65 5.08
C PHE A 201 4.63 -6.52 5.46
N GLU A 202 4.50 -5.49 4.63
CA GLU A 202 3.57 -4.38 4.85
C GLU A 202 2.12 -4.87 4.90
N ASP A 203 1.73 -5.76 3.99
CA ASP A 203 0.36 -6.26 3.93
C ASP A 203 0.03 -7.23 5.08
N PHE A 204 1.04 -7.81 5.73
CA PHE A 204 0.88 -8.66 6.91
C PHE A 204 0.97 -7.90 8.23
N THR A 205 1.57 -6.70 8.25
CA THR A 205 1.89 -6.01 9.52
C THR A 205 1.30 -4.61 9.63
N GLY A 206 1.05 -3.93 8.51
CA GLY A 206 0.90 -2.48 8.48
C GLY A 206 2.19 -1.69 8.75
N GLY A 207 3.30 -2.41 8.87
CA GLY A 207 4.63 -1.97 9.27
C GLY A 207 5.35 -1.05 8.29
N ILE A 208 6.56 -0.67 8.70
CA ILE A 208 7.49 0.16 7.93
C ILE A 208 8.55 -0.75 7.34
N ALA A 209 8.57 -0.88 6.02
CA ALA A 209 9.63 -1.60 5.34
C ALA A 209 10.80 -0.66 4.98
N GLU A 210 12.02 -1.04 5.37
CA GLU A 210 13.27 -0.39 5.02
C GLU A 210 14.16 -1.35 4.25
N ASN A 211 14.89 -0.81 3.26
CA ASN A 211 15.78 -1.58 2.40
C ASN A 211 17.23 -1.15 2.63
N TYR A 212 18.12 -2.10 2.90
CA TYR A 212 19.56 -1.86 3.07
C TYR A 212 20.34 -2.51 1.93
N ASP A 213 21.23 -1.75 1.28
CA ASP A 213 22.18 -2.25 0.29
C ASP A 213 23.41 -2.86 1.00
N LEU A 214 23.58 -4.18 0.86
CA LEU A 214 24.67 -4.92 1.49
C LEU A 214 26.03 -4.72 0.82
N ARG A 215 26.09 -4.03 -0.33
CA ARG A 215 27.36 -3.56 -0.91
C ARG A 215 27.93 -2.38 -0.14
N LYS A 216 27.09 -1.68 0.62
CA LYS A 216 27.47 -0.56 1.49
C LYS A 216 26.71 -0.64 2.82
N PRO A 217 26.89 -1.71 3.60
CA PRO A 217 26.14 -1.90 4.83
C PRO A 217 26.67 -0.92 5.90
N PRO A 218 25.81 -0.44 6.80
CA PRO A 218 26.27 0.30 7.97
C PRO A 218 27.16 -0.59 8.86
N PRO A 219 28.15 -0.04 9.57
CA PRO A 219 29.12 -0.83 10.36
C PRO A 219 28.48 -1.74 11.42
N ASN A 220 27.32 -1.34 11.93
CA ASN A 220 26.54 -2.03 12.96
C ASN A 220 25.42 -2.94 12.38
N MET A 221 25.43 -3.25 11.08
CA MET A 221 24.37 -4.04 10.41
C MET A 221 24.00 -5.34 11.13
N PHE A 222 24.98 -6.12 11.63
CA PHE A 222 24.68 -7.33 12.38
C PHE A 222 23.82 -7.08 13.64
N GLN A 223 24.10 -5.98 14.36
CA GLN A 223 23.32 -5.62 15.55
C GLN A 223 21.93 -5.11 15.18
N ILE A 224 21.80 -4.41 14.04
CA ILE A 224 20.50 -3.99 13.49
C ILE A 224 19.64 -5.23 13.22
N ILE A 225 20.18 -6.22 12.50
CA ILE A 225 19.48 -7.47 12.18
C ILE A 225 19.05 -8.18 13.47
N LYS A 226 19.99 -8.36 14.41
CA LYS A 226 19.73 -9.06 15.67
C LYS A 226 18.61 -8.39 16.47
N LYS A 227 18.70 -7.08 16.68
CA LYS A 227 17.67 -6.29 17.39
C LYS A 227 16.32 -6.35 16.69
N ALA A 228 16.30 -6.30 15.36
CA ALA A 228 15.06 -6.36 14.58
C ALA A 228 14.36 -7.71 14.74
N ILE A 229 15.10 -8.82 14.71
CA ILE A 229 14.53 -10.15 14.98
C ILE A 229 14.00 -10.25 16.42
N GLU A 230 14.78 -9.77 17.40
CA GLU A 230 14.39 -9.77 18.82
C GLU A 230 13.14 -8.91 19.08
N SER A 231 12.94 -7.84 18.32
CA SER A 231 11.74 -7.00 18.37
C SER A 231 10.56 -7.54 17.55
N GLY A 232 10.66 -8.75 16.99
CA GLY A 232 9.62 -9.36 16.18
C GLY A 232 9.41 -8.73 14.79
N ALA A 233 10.37 -7.95 14.28
CA ALA A 233 10.32 -7.42 12.92
C ALA A 233 10.40 -8.57 11.89
N LEU A 234 9.82 -8.35 10.70
CA LEU A 234 9.91 -9.32 9.62
C LEU A 234 11.11 -8.98 8.73
N LEU A 235 12.03 -9.93 8.55
CA LEU A 235 13.24 -9.72 7.76
C LEU A 235 13.29 -10.63 6.54
N GLY A 236 13.70 -10.05 5.42
CA GLY A 236 13.96 -10.74 4.16
C GLY A 236 15.31 -10.32 3.59
N CYS A 237 15.85 -11.14 2.70
CA CYS A 237 17.06 -10.82 1.96
C CYS A 237 17.02 -11.40 0.55
N SER A 238 17.80 -10.82 -0.35
CA SER A 238 17.83 -11.24 -1.75
C SER A 238 19.19 -11.01 -2.40
N ILE A 239 19.41 -11.73 -3.50
CA ILE A 239 20.61 -11.63 -4.34
C ILE A 239 20.20 -10.98 -5.66
N ASP A 240 20.79 -9.83 -5.99
CA ASP A 240 20.49 -9.10 -7.21
C ASP A 240 20.89 -9.93 -8.45
N ILE A 241 20.11 -9.80 -9.52
CA ILE A 241 20.42 -10.37 -10.83
C ILE A 241 21.10 -9.34 -11.72
N THR A 242 22.08 -9.79 -12.50
CA THR A 242 22.77 -8.98 -13.51
C THR A 242 22.04 -8.97 -14.86
N SER A 243 21.20 -9.97 -15.10
CA SER A 243 20.39 -10.09 -16.32
C SER A 243 19.10 -10.85 -16.01
N ALA A 244 18.06 -10.69 -16.84
CA ALA A 244 16.81 -11.43 -16.67
C ALA A 244 17.00 -12.96 -16.78
N ALA A 245 18.03 -13.42 -17.49
CA ALA A 245 18.38 -14.84 -17.60
C ALA A 245 18.96 -15.42 -16.29
N ASP A 246 19.38 -14.56 -15.35
CA ASP A 246 19.87 -14.97 -14.03
C ASP A 246 18.73 -15.10 -13.00
N SER A 247 17.48 -14.82 -13.37
CA SER A 247 16.33 -14.99 -12.48
C SER A 247 16.17 -16.45 -12.09
N GLU A 248 16.07 -16.72 -10.79
CA GLU A 248 16.02 -18.06 -10.18
C GLU A 248 17.23 -18.96 -10.52
N ALA A 249 18.35 -18.37 -10.97
CA ALA A 249 19.55 -19.14 -11.29
C ALA A 249 20.28 -19.60 -10.02
N VAL A 250 20.51 -20.91 -9.92
CA VAL A 250 21.22 -21.55 -8.81
C VAL A 250 22.74 -21.41 -8.99
N THR A 251 23.41 -20.85 -7.99
CA THR A 251 24.87 -20.70 -7.94
C THR A 251 25.56 -22.03 -7.62
N ARG A 252 26.90 -22.07 -7.74
CA ARG A 252 27.69 -23.27 -7.39
C ARG A 252 27.57 -23.69 -5.93
N GLN A 253 27.27 -22.75 -5.03
CA GLN A 253 27.06 -23.00 -3.60
C GLN A 253 25.56 -23.12 -3.25
N LYS A 254 24.72 -23.38 -4.25
CA LYS A 254 23.27 -23.60 -4.15
C LYS A 254 22.43 -22.42 -3.64
N LEU A 255 22.97 -21.20 -3.61
CA LEU A 255 22.16 -19.99 -3.46
C LEU A 255 21.45 -19.65 -4.77
N VAL A 256 20.23 -19.13 -4.71
CA VAL A 256 19.37 -18.78 -5.85
C VAL A 256 19.38 -17.27 -6.04
N LYS A 257 19.67 -16.81 -7.26
CA LYS A 257 19.67 -15.37 -7.60
C LYS A 257 18.28 -14.90 -8.01
N GLY A 258 17.96 -13.62 -7.78
CA GLY A 258 16.65 -13.05 -8.13
C GLY A 258 15.50 -13.67 -7.35
N HIS A 259 15.79 -14.17 -6.15
CA HIS A 259 14.89 -14.93 -5.30
C HIS A 259 14.87 -14.32 -3.90
N ALA A 260 13.70 -14.35 -3.26
CA ALA A 260 13.52 -13.85 -1.90
C ALA A 260 13.81 -14.96 -0.88
N TYR A 261 14.56 -14.62 0.16
CA TYR A 261 14.85 -15.45 1.31
C TYR A 261 14.33 -14.79 2.58
N SER A 262 13.95 -15.58 3.56
CA SER A 262 13.62 -15.09 4.91
C SER A 262 14.86 -15.11 5.78
N LEU A 263 15.07 -14.06 6.58
CA LEU A 263 16.14 -14.04 7.57
C LEU A 263 15.54 -14.37 8.93
N THR A 264 15.86 -15.55 9.47
CA THR A 264 15.13 -16.17 10.59
C THR A 264 15.92 -16.24 11.89
N GLY A 265 17.18 -15.77 11.91
CA GLY A 265 18.01 -15.77 13.11
C GLY A 265 19.34 -15.03 12.94
N ALA A 266 19.86 -14.50 14.05
CA ALA A 266 21.18 -13.90 14.12
C ALA A 266 21.81 -14.19 15.49
N VAL A 267 22.92 -14.93 15.53
CA VAL A 267 23.55 -15.38 16.78
C VAL A 267 25.07 -15.22 16.74
N GLU A 268 25.68 -15.14 17.93
CA GLU A 268 27.13 -15.15 18.10
C GLU A 268 27.55 -16.41 18.83
N VAL A 269 28.28 -17.29 18.15
CA VAL A 269 28.77 -18.56 18.71
C VAL A 269 30.26 -18.48 19.01
N THR A 270 30.73 -19.29 19.96
CA THR A 270 32.15 -19.41 20.25
C THR A 270 32.75 -20.50 19.35
N TYR A 271 33.54 -20.09 18.35
CA TYR A 271 34.23 -20.99 17.43
C TYR A 271 35.74 -20.86 17.61
N ARG A 272 36.38 -21.94 18.08
CA ARG A 272 37.85 -22.02 18.29
C ARG A 272 38.41 -20.84 19.11
N GLY A 273 37.71 -20.47 20.18
CA GLY A 273 38.11 -19.38 21.09
C GLY A 273 37.85 -17.97 20.56
N ARG A 274 37.14 -17.81 19.44
CA ARG A 274 36.71 -16.51 18.90
C ARG A 274 35.19 -16.47 18.80
N LYS A 275 34.61 -15.27 18.89
CA LYS A 275 33.19 -15.07 18.60
C LYS A 275 32.98 -14.96 17.09
N GLU A 276 32.15 -15.84 16.56
CA GLU A 276 31.75 -15.88 15.15
C GLU A 276 30.29 -15.46 15.04
N LYS A 277 30.00 -14.56 14.09
CA LYS A 277 28.66 -14.04 13.82
C LYS A 277 27.98 -14.89 12.76
N LEU A 278 26.86 -15.52 13.09
CA LEU A 278 26.09 -16.38 12.19
C LEU A 278 24.71 -15.79 11.93
N ILE A 279 24.24 -15.95 10.69
CA ILE A 279 22.89 -15.60 10.26
C ILE A 279 22.20 -16.87 9.79
N ARG A 280 20.92 -17.03 10.17
CA ARG A 280 20.05 -18.10 9.69
C ARG A 280 19.13 -17.56 8.61
N ILE A 281 19.09 -18.27 7.50
CA ILE A 281 18.37 -17.89 6.29
C ILE A 281 17.51 -19.07 5.87
N ARG A 282 16.29 -18.80 5.40
CA ARG A 282 15.40 -19.81 4.85
C ARG A 282 15.04 -19.55 3.40
N ASN A 283 15.20 -20.57 2.58
CA ASN A 283 14.69 -20.63 1.22
C ASN A 283 13.19 -21.00 1.24
N PRO A 284 12.28 -20.17 0.70
CA PRO A 284 10.85 -20.48 0.65
C PRO A 284 10.49 -21.67 -0.27
N TRP A 285 11.44 -22.23 -1.02
CA TRP A 285 11.24 -23.51 -1.71
C TRP A 285 11.11 -24.69 -0.74
N GLY A 286 11.56 -24.54 0.51
CA GLY A 286 11.61 -25.63 1.49
C GLY A 286 12.68 -26.69 1.17
N GLN A 287 13.62 -26.36 0.30
CA GLN A 287 14.71 -27.22 -0.16
C GLN A 287 15.81 -26.35 -0.79
N VAL A 288 16.92 -26.98 -1.21
CA VAL A 288 18.06 -26.32 -1.88
C VAL A 288 18.75 -25.32 -0.96
N GLU A 289 19.73 -25.84 -0.22
CA GLU A 289 20.42 -25.13 0.84
C GLU A 289 21.90 -24.84 0.53
N TRP A 290 22.43 -23.84 1.23
CA TRP A 290 23.84 -23.44 1.21
C TRP A 290 24.78 -24.62 1.48
N THR A 291 25.81 -24.78 0.64
CA THR A 291 26.79 -25.88 0.78
C THR A 291 28.15 -25.43 1.31
N GLY A 292 28.28 -24.18 1.76
CA GLY A 292 29.54 -23.66 2.30
C GLY A 292 29.70 -23.88 3.79
N ALA A 293 30.60 -23.12 4.40
CA ALA A 293 30.83 -23.14 5.84
C ALA A 293 29.54 -22.81 6.60
N TRP A 294 29.31 -23.52 7.70
CA TRP A 294 28.13 -23.44 8.58
C TRP A 294 26.83 -24.02 8.01
N SER A 295 26.85 -24.62 6.83
CA SER A 295 25.76 -25.48 6.36
C SER A 295 25.44 -26.60 7.37
N ASP A 296 24.27 -27.23 7.23
CA ASP A 296 23.77 -28.26 8.16
C ASP A 296 24.73 -29.44 8.38
N SER A 297 25.49 -29.79 7.35
CA SER A 297 26.49 -30.87 7.37
C SER A 297 27.95 -30.39 7.57
N SER A 298 28.15 -29.09 7.80
CA SER A 298 29.47 -28.46 7.91
C SER A 298 30.24 -28.95 9.14
N SER A 299 31.54 -29.20 8.96
CA SER A 299 32.43 -29.67 10.02
C SER A 299 32.70 -28.64 11.13
N GLU A 300 32.45 -27.37 10.84
CA GLU A 300 32.63 -26.19 11.69
C GLU A 300 31.80 -26.31 12.96
N TRP A 301 30.59 -26.88 12.85
CA TRP A 301 29.70 -27.15 13.99
C TRP A 301 30.34 -28.07 15.04
N ASN A 302 31.27 -28.94 14.66
CA ASN A 302 31.97 -29.84 15.59
C ASN A 302 32.86 -29.09 16.59
N SER A 303 33.20 -27.83 16.33
CA SER A 303 34.02 -26.99 17.23
C SER A 303 33.20 -25.94 18.00
N VAL A 304 31.87 -26.04 17.94
CA VAL A 304 30.92 -25.24 18.74
C VAL A 304 30.36 -26.13 19.84
N ASP A 305 30.25 -25.60 21.05
CA ASP A 305 29.65 -26.30 22.18
C ASP A 305 28.20 -26.73 21.87
N ASP A 306 27.81 -27.92 22.30
CA ASP A 306 26.48 -28.46 22.01
C ASP A 306 25.34 -27.57 22.54
N SER A 307 25.59 -26.78 23.59
CA SER A 307 24.61 -25.80 24.12
C SER A 307 24.43 -24.56 23.24
N GLU A 308 25.42 -24.20 22.43
CA GLU A 308 25.36 -23.07 21.49
C GLU A 308 25.00 -23.54 20.06
N ARG A 309 25.02 -24.85 19.81
CA ARG A 309 24.76 -25.44 18.49
C ARG A 309 23.26 -25.35 18.16
N GLN A 310 22.94 -24.62 17.09
CA GLN A 310 21.56 -24.41 16.62
C GLN A 310 21.30 -24.97 15.21
N ASN A 311 22.22 -25.75 14.64
CA ASN A 311 21.96 -26.39 13.35
C ASN A 311 21.06 -27.60 13.53
N VAL A 312 19.99 -27.62 12.74
CA VAL A 312 19.23 -28.83 12.46
C VAL A 312 19.91 -29.52 11.27
N LYS A 313 19.65 -30.81 11.05
CA LYS A 313 20.10 -31.52 9.85
C LYS A 313 18.87 -31.97 9.09
N ALA A 314 18.30 -31.07 8.31
CA ALA A 314 17.14 -31.33 7.48
C ALA A 314 17.42 -30.75 6.08
N ASP A 315 16.64 -31.15 5.07
CA ASP A 315 16.57 -30.42 3.80
C ASP A 315 15.21 -29.71 3.83
N ASP A 316 15.15 -28.61 4.57
CA ASP A 316 13.94 -27.82 4.84
C ASP A 316 14.05 -26.38 4.29
N GLY A 317 15.16 -26.10 3.60
CA GLY A 317 15.51 -24.81 3.03
C GLY A 317 16.14 -23.85 4.02
N GLU A 318 16.22 -24.18 5.32
CA GLU A 318 16.85 -23.35 6.35
C GLU A 318 18.31 -23.73 6.53
N PHE A 319 19.19 -22.72 6.57
CA PHE A 319 20.62 -22.94 6.77
C PHE A 319 21.26 -21.78 7.51
N TRP A 320 22.41 -22.06 8.12
CA TRP A 320 23.27 -21.05 8.71
C TRP A 320 24.43 -20.69 7.78
N MET A 321 24.85 -19.44 7.82
CA MET A 321 26.10 -18.98 7.20
C MET A 321 26.76 -17.90 8.05
N SER A 322 28.06 -17.69 7.86
CA SER A 322 28.74 -16.58 8.55
C SER A 322 28.24 -15.24 8.01
N PHE A 323 28.17 -14.23 8.88
CA PHE A 323 27.77 -12.88 8.49
C PHE A 323 28.68 -12.29 7.40
N THR A 324 29.97 -12.67 7.41
CA THR A 324 30.93 -12.27 6.38
C THR A 324 30.57 -12.84 5.01
N GLU A 325 30.22 -14.13 4.94
CA GLU A 325 29.79 -14.75 3.68
C GLU A 325 28.44 -14.20 3.24
N PHE A 326 27.54 -13.93 4.18
CA PHE A 326 26.26 -13.30 3.89
C PHE A 326 26.43 -11.95 3.18
N LEU A 327 27.28 -11.04 3.71
CA LEU A 327 27.58 -9.75 3.07
C LEU A 327 28.26 -9.87 1.69
N ARG A 328 28.93 -11.00 1.40
CA ARG A 328 29.57 -11.24 0.10
C ARG A 328 28.60 -11.74 -0.96
N HIS A 329 27.59 -12.51 -0.56
CA HIS A 329 26.68 -13.18 -1.50
C HIS A 329 25.38 -12.41 -1.68
N TYR A 330 24.82 -11.85 -0.60
CA TYR A 330 23.54 -11.15 -0.62
C TYR A 330 23.73 -9.69 -0.98
N SER A 331 22.73 -9.15 -1.69
CA SER A 331 22.78 -7.77 -2.20
C SER A 331 21.91 -6.82 -1.37
N ARG A 332 20.80 -7.30 -0.81
CA ARG A 332 19.83 -6.47 -0.10
C ARG A 332 19.27 -7.18 1.14
N ILE A 333 18.98 -6.38 2.17
CA ILE A 333 18.11 -6.77 3.29
C ILE A 333 16.87 -5.88 3.27
N GLU A 334 15.74 -6.49 3.53
CA GLU A 334 14.44 -5.87 3.68
C GLU A 334 14.01 -6.08 5.14
N ILE A 335 13.84 -5.01 5.93
CA ILE A 335 13.42 -5.08 7.34
C ILE A 335 12.08 -4.38 7.48
N CYS A 336 11.06 -5.08 7.95
CA CYS A 336 9.76 -4.50 8.25
C CYS A 336 9.55 -4.41 9.76
N THR A 337 9.66 -3.18 10.28
CA THR A 337 9.41 -2.90 11.69
C THR A 337 7.91 -2.78 11.93
N LEU A 338 7.43 -3.39 13.01
CA LEU A 338 6.03 -3.40 13.37
C LEU A 338 5.57 -2.01 13.86
N THR A 339 4.33 -1.65 13.55
CA THR A 339 3.71 -0.42 14.08
C THR A 339 3.18 -0.63 15.50
N PRO A 340 2.92 0.45 16.27
CA PRO A 340 2.29 0.35 17.59
C PRO A 340 0.99 -0.45 17.60
N ASP A 341 0.20 -0.41 16.51
CA ASP A 341 -1.05 -1.17 16.37
C ASP A 341 -0.86 -2.70 16.31
N THR A 342 0.39 -3.14 16.17
CA THR A 342 0.77 -4.54 15.95
C THR A 342 1.41 -5.17 17.19
N LEU A 343 1.86 -4.36 18.16
CA LEU A 343 2.58 -4.80 19.34
C LEU A 343 1.76 -4.51 20.61
N THR A 344 1.60 -5.52 21.47
CA THR A 344 0.96 -5.37 22.79
C THR A 344 1.96 -5.08 23.92
N ASP A 345 3.27 -5.05 23.61
CA ASP A 345 4.34 -4.85 24.59
C ASP A 345 4.85 -3.40 24.57
N ASP A 346 4.79 -2.75 25.73
CA ASP A 346 5.24 -1.36 25.98
C ASP A 346 6.78 -1.20 25.91
N SER A 347 7.52 -2.30 25.74
CA SER A 347 9.00 -2.31 25.69
C SER A 347 9.59 -1.78 24.38
N VAL A 348 8.77 -1.59 23.34
CA VAL A 348 9.22 -1.18 21.98
C VAL A 348 8.97 0.31 21.75
N LYS A 349 9.97 1.03 21.21
CA LYS A 349 9.85 2.46 20.84
C LYS A 349 8.66 2.66 19.89
N HIS A 350 7.67 3.45 20.30
CA HIS A 350 6.49 3.75 19.49
C HIS A 350 6.81 4.81 18.41
N TRP A 351 6.47 4.50 17.16
CA TRP A 351 6.50 5.45 16.06
C TRP A 351 5.17 6.19 15.95
N SER A 352 5.22 7.52 15.81
CA SER A 352 4.05 8.30 15.39
C SER A 352 3.83 8.09 13.89
N VAL A 353 2.63 7.69 13.50
CA VAL A 353 2.28 7.37 12.09
C VAL A 353 1.25 8.34 11.56
N CYS A 354 1.55 8.98 10.43
CA CYS A 354 0.63 9.84 9.71
C CYS A 354 0.46 9.36 8.26
N ASN A 355 -0.77 9.02 7.88
CA ASN A 355 -1.11 8.50 6.55
C ASN A 355 -1.92 9.53 5.74
N TYR A 356 -1.53 9.74 4.49
CA TYR A 356 -2.17 10.70 3.58
C TYR A 356 -2.42 10.10 2.21
N ASP A 357 -3.69 10.07 1.82
CA ASP A 357 -4.08 9.63 0.49
C ASP A 357 -3.92 10.75 -0.55
N GLY A 358 -3.49 10.35 -1.74
CA GLY A 358 -3.35 11.24 -2.88
C GLY A 358 -3.57 10.53 -4.21
N SER A 359 -3.65 11.34 -5.26
CA SER A 359 -3.94 10.88 -6.61
C SER A 359 -3.17 11.71 -7.63
N TRP A 360 -2.49 11.03 -8.55
CA TRP A 360 -2.01 11.61 -9.80
C TRP A 360 -3.08 11.42 -10.87
N ARG A 361 -3.44 12.52 -11.53
CA ARG A 361 -4.44 12.54 -12.60
C ARG A 361 -3.91 13.35 -13.78
N LYS A 362 -3.95 12.75 -14.97
CA LYS A 362 -3.51 13.35 -16.23
C LYS A 362 -4.15 14.73 -16.44
N GLY A 363 -3.35 15.66 -16.92
CA GLY A 363 -3.75 17.06 -17.16
C GLY A 363 -4.01 17.89 -15.91
N SER A 364 -3.72 17.33 -14.72
CA SER A 364 -4.05 17.97 -13.46
C SER A 364 -2.91 17.71 -12.46
N THR A 365 -3.00 16.72 -11.57
CA THR A 365 -2.00 16.44 -10.52
C THR A 365 -0.87 15.52 -10.95
N ALA A 366 -0.90 14.95 -12.16
CA ALA A 366 0.16 14.09 -12.67
C ALA A 366 1.32 14.91 -13.26
N GLY A 367 2.08 15.57 -12.37
CA GLY A 367 3.09 16.56 -12.73
C GLY A 367 4.44 15.97 -13.20
N GLY A 368 4.70 14.70 -12.94
CA GLY A 368 6.00 14.06 -13.18
C GLY A 368 7.06 14.54 -12.19
N CYS A 369 8.29 14.04 -12.28
CA CYS A 369 9.37 14.36 -11.35
C CYS A 369 9.98 15.75 -11.59
N ARG A 370 10.97 16.14 -10.77
CA ARG A 370 11.60 17.46 -10.83
C ARG A 370 12.25 17.80 -12.19
N ASN A 371 12.54 16.80 -13.01
CA ASN A 371 13.02 16.99 -14.39
C ASN A 371 11.99 17.70 -15.27
N HIS A 372 10.69 17.61 -14.93
CA HIS A 372 9.57 18.23 -15.63
C HIS A 372 9.14 19.52 -14.93
N ALA A 373 10.03 20.52 -14.87
CA ALA A 373 9.83 21.75 -14.11
C ALA A 373 8.53 22.53 -14.43
N TYR A 374 7.95 22.36 -15.63
CA TYR A 374 6.70 23.02 -16.01
C TYR A 374 5.46 22.44 -15.33
N THR A 375 5.52 21.17 -14.93
CA THR A 375 4.39 20.40 -14.40
C THR A 375 4.65 19.84 -13.00
N PHE A 376 5.90 19.73 -12.56
CA PHE A 376 6.28 19.18 -11.24
C PHE A 376 5.53 19.82 -10.07
N TRP A 377 5.37 21.14 -10.11
CA TRP A 377 4.69 21.90 -9.06
C TRP A 377 3.19 21.57 -8.93
N MET A 378 2.60 20.93 -9.94
CA MET A 378 1.20 20.51 -9.95
C MET A 378 0.96 19.21 -9.17
N ASN A 379 2.01 18.46 -8.82
CA ASN A 379 1.86 17.28 -7.98
C ASN A 379 1.28 17.68 -6.60
N PRO A 380 0.57 16.77 -5.92
CA PRO A 380 0.13 16.98 -4.54
C PRO A 380 1.30 17.34 -3.63
N GLN A 381 1.09 18.18 -2.61
CA GLN A 381 2.15 18.62 -1.70
C GLN A 381 1.74 18.41 -0.24
N PHE A 382 2.64 17.91 0.60
CA PHE A 382 2.33 17.56 1.99
C PHE A 382 3.35 18.22 2.92
N VAL A 383 2.91 19.03 3.88
CA VAL A 383 3.82 19.61 4.87
C VAL A 383 3.87 18.77 6.11
N ILE A 384 5.07 18.33 6.47
CA ILE A 384 5.40 17.72 7.75
C ILE A 384 6.05 18.79 8.64
N ARG A 385 5.79 18.73 9.94
CA ARG A 385 6.41 19.60 10.93
C ARG A 385 7.15 18.77 11.97
N LEU A 386 8.47 18.92 11.99
CA LEU A 386 9.37 18.25 12.95
C LEU A 386 9.63 19.22 14.11
N ASP A 387 9.14 18.89 15.31
CA ASP A 387 9.21 19.77 16.47
C ASP A 387 10.31 19.39 17.48
N GLU A 388 10.53 18.09 17.71
CA GLU A 388 11.42 17.57 18.74
C GLU A 388 12.53 16.68 18.14
N GLU A 389 13.77 16.91 18.57
CA GLU A 389 14.93 16.09 18.22
C GLU A 389 14.88 14.71 18.92
N ASP A 390 15.55 13.72 18.35
CA ASP A 390 15.55 12.36 18.92
C ASP A 390 16.36 12.29 20.22
N ASP A 391 15.87 11.54 21.21
CA ASP A 391 16.54 11.32 22.51
C ASP A 391 17.41 10.05 22.49
N ASP A 392 18.23 9.84 21.45
CA ASP A 392 19.12 8.67 21.37
C ASP A 392 20.56 9.00 21.83
N PRO A 393 21.01 8.51 23.00
CA PRO A 393 22.34 8.80 23.53
C PRO A 393 23.48 8.11 22.75
N ASP A 394 23.16 7.13 21.90
CA ASP A 394 24.14 6.41 21.07
C ASP A 394 24.27 7.01 19.65
N ASP A 395 23.47 8.03 19.32
CA ASP A 395 23.51 8.72 18.03
C ASP A 395 24.32 10.04 18.12
N ASN A 396 25.32 10.18 17.26
CA ASN A 396 26.18 11.37 17.21
C ASN A 396 25.58 12.50 16.35
N GLU A 397 24.48 12.24 15.63
CA GLU A 397 23.80 13.22 14.79
C GLU A 397 22.55 13.77 15.48
N VAL A 398 22.55 15.08 15.74
CA VAL A 398 21.40 15.80 16.32
C VAL A 398 20.38 16.11 15.23
N GLY A 399 19.13 15.67 15.41
CA GLY A 399 18.03 15.95 14.49
C GLY A 399 16.80 15.09 14.79
N CYS A 400 15.76 15.27 14.00
CA CYS A 400 14.50 14.52 14.04
C CYS A 400 14.56 13.38 13.02
N SER A 401 14.45 12.13 13.47
CA SER A 401 14.39 10.95 12.61
C SER A 401 12.98 10.66 12.15
N PHE A 402 12.84 10.47 10.83
CA PHE A 402 11.57 10.05 10.24
C PHE A 402 11.77 9.21 8.99
N VAL A 403 10.79 8.38 8.66
CA VAL A 403 10.73 7.57 7.44
C VAL A 403 9.55 8.03 6.63
N VAL A 404 9.77 8.31 5.34
CA VAL A 404 8.70 8.60 4.39
C VAL A 404 8.54 7.40 3.47
N GLY A 405 7.35 6.80 3.48
CA GLY A 405 6.92 5.73 2.58
C GLY A 405 5.90 6.26 1.57
N LEU A 406 6.20 6.16 0.27
CA LEU A 406 5.26 6.48 -0.82
C LEU A 406 4.80 5.19 -1.49
N ILE A 407 3.56 4.79 -1.24
CA ILE A 407 2.95 3.55 -1.77
C ILE A 407 1.94 3.85 -2.88
N GLN A 408 2.07 3.22 -4.05
CA GLN A 408 1.08 3.29 -5.13
C GLN A 408 0.00 2.19 -4.99
N LYS A 409 -1.27 2.56 -5.13
CA LYS A 409 -2.42 1.68 -4.80
C LYS A 409 -2.86 0.84 -6.00
N ASN A 410 -3.29 -0.39 -5.72
CA ASN A 410 -4.04 -1.29 -6.62
C ASN A 410 -3.38 -1.63 -7.99
N ARG A 411 -2.08 -1.39 -8.19
CA ARG A 411 -1.43 -1.58 -9.50
C ARG A 411 -1.44 -3.04 -9.98
N ARG A 412 -1.27 -4.02 -9.08
CA ARG A 412 -1.30 -5.46 -9.44
C ARG A 412 -2.60 -5.85 -10.14
N ARG A 413 -3.74 -5.29 -9.72
CA ARG A 413 -5.06 -5.52 -10.32
C ARG A 413 -5.18 -5.00 -11.75
N LEU A 414 -4.32 -4.05 -12.14
CA LEU A 414 -4.30 -3.41 -13.46
C LEU A 414 -3.41 -4.16 -14.46
N ARG A 415 -2.63 -5.17 -14.03
CA ARG A 415 -1.81 -5.99 -14.95
C ARG A 415 -2.62 -6.70 -16.01
N LYS A 416 -3.84 -7.11 -15.68
CA LYS A 416 -4.79 -7.71 -16.63
C LYS A 416 -5.20 -6.78 -17.79
N VAL A 417 -5.02 -5.46 -17.64
CA VAL A 417 -5.24 -4.46 -18.70
C VAL A 417 -3.93 -3.89 -19.26
N GLY A 418 -2.80 -4.53 -18.95
CA GLY A 418 -1.47 -4.17 -19.47
C GLY A 418 -0.77 -3.04 -18.70
N GLU A 419 -1.26 -2.66 -17.53
CA GLU A 419 -0.61 -1.67 -16.68
C GLU A 419 0.19 -2.32 -15.53
N ASP A 420 1.38 -1.81 -15.24
CA ASP A 420 2.23 -2.29 -14.14
C ASP A 420 2.62 -1.14 -13.18
N MET A 421 3.48 -1.41 -12.20
CA MET A 421 3.99 -0.39 -11.27
C MET A 421 4.58 0.81 -12.01
N HIS A 422 4.18 2.03 -11.62
CA HIS A 422 4.82 3.24 -12.09
C HIS A 422 6.18 3.40 -11.42
N THR A 423 7.11 4.05 -12.11
CA THR A 423 8.32 4.54 -11.47
C THR A 423 7.96 5.74 -10.59
N ILE A 424 8.04 5.59 -9.27
CA ILE A 424 7.62 6.62 -8.30
C ILE A 424 8.80 7.10 -7.43
N GLY A 425 8.64 8.27 -6.83
CA GLY A 425 9.59 8.86 -5.91
C GLY A 425 9.07 10.19 -5.37
N PHE A 426 9.82 10.79 -4.45
CA PHE A 426 9.41 12.05 -3.82
C PHE A 426 10.61 12.96 -3.55
N ALA A 427 10.34 14.26 -3.42
CA ALA A 427 11.31 15.28 -3.05
C ALA A 427 10.86 16.04 -1.81
N ILE A 428 11.81 16.47 -0.99
CA ILE A 428 11.57 17.18 0.27
C ILE A 428 12.22 18.57 0.21
N TYR A 429 11.46 19.62 0.55
CA TYR A 429 11.90 21.01 0.58
C TYR A 429 11.70 21.63 1.97
N GLU A 430 12.60 22.49 2.41
CA GLU A 430 12.41 23.29 3.64
C GLU A 430 11.49 24.48 3.33
N VAL A 431 10.40 24.63 4.09
CA VAL A 431 9.43 25.72 3.90
C VAL A 431 9.45 26.68 5.08
N ARG A 432 9.28 27.97 4.79
CA ARG A 432 9.26 29.06 5.80
C ARG A 432 7.98 29.87 5.79
N LYS A 433 7.08 29.60 4.84
CA LYS A 433 5.83 30.35 4.64
C LYS A 433 4.65 29.39 4.64
N ARG A 434 3.57 29.83 5.29
CA ARG A 434 2.25 29.18 5.29
C ARG A 434 1.48 29.50 4.00
N GLU A 435 2.05 29.17 2.85
CA GLU A 435 1.32 29.23 1.57
C GLU A 435 0.59 27.91 1.32
N VAL A 436 -0.59 27.98 0.68
CA VAL A 436 -1.51 26.83 0.54
C VAL A 436 -1.06 25.84 -0.55
N HIS A 437 -0.18 26.25 -1.47
CA HIS A 437 0.43 25.40 -2.50
C HIS A 437 1.57 26.16 -3.17
N LEU A 438 2.76 25.57 -3.23
CA LEU A 438 3.92 26.24 -3.81
C LEU A 438 3.89 26.17 -5.34
N ASP A 439 4.19 27.30 -5.98
CA ASP A 439 4.12 27.45 -7.43
C ASP A 439 5.40 26.98 -8.13
N LYS A 440 5.39 27.05 -9.46
CA LYS A 440 6.55 26.74 -10.30
C LYS A 440 7.81 27.51 -9.90
N ASN A 441 7.68 28.80 -9.58
CA ASN A 441 8.82 29.67 -9.31
C ASN A 441 9.55 29.27 -8.04
N TYR A 442 8.81 28.81 -7.02
CA TYR A 442 9.38 28.28 -5.81
C TYR A 442 10.35 27.12 -6.11
N PHE A 443 9.90 26.10 -6.85
CA PHE A 443 10.72 24.92 -7.15
C PHE A 443 11.89 25.20 -8.11
N LEU A 444 11.82 26.30 -8.90
CA LEU A 444 12.93 26.75 -9.74
C LEU A 444 14.01 27.49 -8.94
N THR A 445 13.64 28.15 -7.84
CA THR A 445 14.53 28.99 -7.04
C THR A 445 15.06 28.31 -5.79
N HIS A 446 14.39 27.24 -5.33
CA HIS A 446 14.76 26.50 -4.13
C HIS A 446 15.28 25.11 -4.48
N ALA A 447 16.39 24.73 -3.87
CA ALA A 447 16.93 23.37 -3.96
C ALA A 447 16.18 22.43 -3.01
N GLN A 448 16.01 21.18 -3.44
CA GLN A 448 15.52 20.12 -2.56
C GLN A 448 16.52 19.86 -1.43
N LYS A 449 16.04 19.64 -0.21
CA LYS A 449 16.87 19.30 0.96
C LYS A 449 17.15 17.81 1.04
N ALA A 450 16.13 17.02 0.70
CA ALA A 450 16.22 15.57 0.64
C ALA A 450 15.30 15.06 -0.47
N ARG A 451 15.41 13.79 -0.80
CA ARG A 451 14.59 13.09 -1.79
C ARG A 451 14.68 11.60 -1.54
N SER A 452 13.77 10.82 -2.13
CA SER A 452 13.99 9.39 -2.27
C SER A 452 15.31 9.15 -3.03
N GLU A 453 16.06 8.13 -2.63
CA GLU A 453 17.40 7.87 -3.19
C GLU A 453 17.35 7.71 -4.72
N THR A 454 16.35 6.97 -5.19
CA THR A 454 16.08 6.73 -6.60
C THR A 454 14.57 6.74 -6.86
N PHE A 455 14.21 6.96 -8.13
CA PHE A 455 12.87 6.70 -8.62
C PHE A 455 12.83 5.26 -9.10
N VAL A 456 11.96 4.44 -8.52
CA VAL A 456 11.91 2.99 -8.80
C VAL A 456 10.49 2.53 -9.07
N ASN A 457 10.37 1.49 -9.89
CA ASN A 457 9.11 0.86 -10.27
C ASN A 457 8.69 -0.24 -9.26
N LEU A 458 8.72 0.10 -7.97
CA LEU A 458 8.25 -0.75 -6.89
C LEU A 458 6.90 -0.26 -6.37
N ARG A 459 6.18 -1.11 -5.64
CA ARG A 459 4.91 -0.74 -5.00
C ARG A 459 5.07 0.41 -4.01
N GLU A 460 6.14 0.37 -3.22
CA GLU A 460 6.48 1.41 -2.27
C GLU A 460 7.93 1.87 -2.45
N VAL A 461 8.15 3.17 -2.24
CA VAL A 461 9.47 3.76 -2.07
C VAL A 461 9.54 4.36 -0.69
N SER A 462 10.38 3.78 0.16
CA SER A 462 10.64 4.26 1.51
C SER A 462 12.07 4.79 1.63
N THR A 463 12.25 5.84 2.43
CA THR A 463 13.59 6.37 2.76
C THR A 463 13.56 6.97 4.16
N ARG A 464 14.59 6.65 4.95
CA ARG A 464 14.84 7.22 6.28
C ARG A 464 15.61 8.53 6.14
N PHE A 465 15.21 9.53 6.90
CA PHE A 465 15.81 10.84 6.97
C PHE A 465 16.07 11.24 8.41
N LYS A 466 17.13 12.02 8.61
CA LYS A 466 17.38 12.78 9.83
C LYS A 466 17.55 14.25 9.44
N MET A 467 16.70 15.12 9.96
CA MET A 467 16.68 16.53 9.59
C MET A 467 16.51 17.41 10.83
N PRO A 468 17.02 18.66 10.85
CA PRO A 468 16.77 19.58 11.94
C PRO A 468 15.27 19.85 12.16
N PRO A 469 14.86 20.30 13.36
CA PRO A 469 13.49 20.77 13.58
C PRO A 469 13.09 21.87 12.58
N GLY A 470 11.88 21.78 12.04
CA GLY A 470 11.39 22.67 11.00
C GLY A 470 10.17 22.17 10.24
N GLU A 471 9.68 22.99 9.30
CA GLU A 471 8.59 22.61 8.39
C GLU A 471 9.17 22.19 7.04
N TYR A 472 8.73 21.03 6.54
CA TYR A 472 9.20 20.44 5.30
C TYR A 472 8.05 20.05 4.40
N LEU A 473 8.19 20.29 3.09
CA LEU A 473 7.23 19.94 2.06
C LEU A 473 7.68 18.67 1.31
N ILE A 474 6.87 17.63 1.36
CA ILE A 474 7.01 16.40 0.58
C ILE A 474 6.18 16.52 -0.70
N VAL A 475 6.82 16.32 -1.85
CA VAL A 475 6.18 16.31 -3.18
C VAL A 475 6.32 14.92 -3.80
N PRO A 476 5.31 14.03 -3.68
CA PRO A 476 5.29 12.73 -4.35
C PRO A 476 4.95 12.85 -5.83
N SER A 477 5.65 12.08 -6.66
CA SER A 477 5.43 12.10 -8.10
C SER A 477 5.76 10.75 -8.74
N THR A 478 5.14 10.49 -9.89
CA THR A 478 5.70 9.55 -10.87
C THR A 478 6.92 10.18 -11.55
N PHE A 479 7.78 9.35 -12.15
CA PHE A 479 8.94 9.85 -12.89
C PHE A 479 8.50 10.70 -14.09
N GLU A 480 7.69 10.10 -14.97
CA GLU A 480 7.08 10.79 -16.12
C GLU A 480 5.77 11.49 -15.72
N PRO A 481 5.43 12.62 -16.35
CA PRO A 481 4.15 13.30 -16.15
C PRO A 481 3.00 12.51 -16.80
N HIS A 482 1.77 12.94 -16.49
CA HIS A 482 0.53 12.44 -17.14
C HIS A 482 0.16 10.98 -16.85
N LEU A 483 0.83 10.34 -15.89
CA LEU A 483 0.50 9.01 -15.41
C LEU A 483 -0.59 9.09 -14.33
N ASN A 484 -1.68 8.34 -14.54
CA ASN A 484 -2.75 8.22 -13.57
C ASN A 484 -2.35 7.20 -12.50
N GLY A 485 -2.60 7.52 -11.24
CA GLY A 485 -2.39 6.59 -10.14
C GLY A 485 -2.91 7.13 -8.83
N ASP A 486 -3.26 6.23 -7.92
CA ASP A 486 -3.56 6.57 -6.53
C ASP A 486 -2.37 6.18 -5.66
N PHE A 487 -2.13 6.92 -4.60
CA PHE A 487 -1.04 6.65 -3.68
C PHE A 487 -1.43 6.97 -2.23
N CYS A 488 -0.64 6.47 -1.29
CA CYS A 488 -0.60 6.92 0.09
C CYS A 488 0.82 7.35 0.44
N ILE A 489 0.95 8.45 1.19
CA ILE A 489 2.18 8.78 1.90
C ILE A 489 2.00 8.37 3.34
N ARG A 490 2.99 7.66 3.87
CA ARG A 490 3.12 7.31 5.27
C ARG A 490 4.35 8.01 5.83
N VAL A 491 4.17 8.78 6.89
CA VAL A 491 5.28 9.43 7.60
C VAL A 491 5.34 8.81 8.99
N PHE A 492 6.49 8.20 9.28
CA PHE A 492 6.78 7.60 10.57
C PHE A 492 7.84 8.43 11.25
N SER A 493 7.57 8.95 12.44
CA SER A 493 8.52 9.77 13.19
C SER A 493 8.68 9.25 14.63
N GLU A 494 9.89 9.39 15.19
CA GLU A 494 10.16 8.96 16.58
C GLU A 494 9.39 9.82 17.60
N LYS A 495 9.20 11.11 17.29
CA LYS A 495 8.40 12.06 18.07
C LYS A 495 7.11 12.42 17.32
N GLN A 496 6.11 12.96 18.01
CA GLN A 496 4.88 13.39 17.35
C GLN A 496 5.16 14.47 16.31
N THR A 497 4.56 14.30 15.12
CA THR A 497 4.70 15.20 13.98
C THR A 497 3.31 15.64 13.53
N GLU A 498 3.03 16.95 13.51
CA GLU A 498 1.85 17.45 12.80
C GLU A 498 2.13 17.44 11.29
N THR A 499 1.24 16.82 10.51
CA THR A 499 1.35 16.84 9.04
C THR A 499 0.03 17.36 8.42
N ARG A 500 0.14 18.26 7.45
CA ARG A 500 -0.99 18.96 6.81
C ARG A 500 -0.86 18.89 5.29
N PRO A 501 -1.90 18.45 4.56
CA PRO A 501 -1.84 18.36 3.11
C PRO A 501 -2.22 19.71 2.43
N PHE A 502 -1.59 19.99 1.30
CA PHE A 502 -1.77 21.17 0.44
C PHE A 502 -2.07 20.73 -1.00
N TYR A 503 -3.07 21.33 -1.68
CA TYR A 503 -3.34 21.02 -3.09
C TYR A 503 -3.92 22.23 -3.86
N CYS A 504 -3.59 22.38 -5.17
CA CYS A 504 -4.05 23.46 -6.08
C CYS A 504 -4.02 23.05 -7.59
N PHE A 505 -4.72 23.80 -8.48
CA PHE A 505 -4.76 23.60 -9.96
C PHE A 505 -4.45 24.87 -10.80
N ALA A 506 -3.97 24.67 -12.03
CA ALA A 506 -3.54 25.66 -13.03
C ALA A 506 -4.54 25.84 -14.19
N GLY A 507 -4.67 27.05 -14.76
CA GLY A 507 -5.60 27.38 -15.87
C GLY A 507 -4.93 27.64 -17.25
N THR A 508 -5.73 27.61 -18.33
CA THR A 508 -5.34 27.90 -19.74
C THR A 508 -6.44 28.62 -20.54
N ASP A 509 -6.04 29.40 -21.56
CA ASP A 509 -6.82 30.38 -22.37
C ASP A 509 -8.00 29.85 -23.25
N ILE A 510 -8.91 30.77 -23.62
CA ILE A 510 -10.32 30.55 -24.05
C ILE A 510 -10.61 30.66 -25.57
N LYS A 511 -11.58 29.84 -26.04
CA LYS A 511 -12.59 30.14 -27.09
C LYS A 511 -14.01 29.94 -26.49
N THR A 512 -15.03 30.72 -26.90
CA THR A 512 -16.44 30.54 -26.44
C THR A 512 -17.45 30.65 -27.58
N ASP A 513 -18.48 29.80 -27.60
CA ASP A 513 -19.57 29.82 -28.61
C ASP A 513 -20.97 30.15 -28.04
N GLY A 514 -21.12 30.50 -26.75
CA GLY A 514 -22.39 30.86 -26.11
C GLY A 514 -22.65 30.12 -24.78
N PHE A 515 -23.89 30.19 -24.25
CA PHE A 515 -24.33 29.44 -23.05
C PHE A 515 -25.21 28.25 -23.43
N SER A 516 -25.00 27.10 -22.80
CA SER A 516 -25.86 25.93 -22.96
C SER A 516 -27.21 26.08 -22.25
N LEU A 517 -28.18 25.25 -22.65
CA LEU A 517 -29.51 25.23 -22.05
C LEU A 517 -29.47 24.86 -20.55
N GLU A 518 -28.49 24.04 -20.15
CA GLU A 518 -28.28 23.62 -18.76
C GLU A 518 -27.77 24.78 -17.91
N THR A 519 -26.77 25.53 -18.40
CA THR A 519 -26.29 26.75 -17.74
C THR A 519 -27.40 27.78 -17.60
N CYS A 520 -28.22 27.96 -18.64
CA CYS A 520 -29.40 28.83 -18.58
C CYS A 520 -30.40 28.39 -17.51
N ARG A 521 -30.66 27.09 -17.35
CA ARG A 521 -31.55 26.57 -16.29
C ARG A 521 -30.99 26.81 -14.89
N ILE A 522 -29.68 26.60 -14.69
CA ILE A 522 -29.01 26.89 -13.42
C ILE A 522 -29.14 28.38 -13.07
N MET A 523 -28.93 29.27 -14.06
CA MET A 523 -29.10 30.72 -13.87
C MET A 523 -30.54 31.09 -13.49
N VAL A 524 -31.54 30.52 -14.16
CA VAL A 524 -32.97 30.77 -13.87
C VAL A 524 -33.34 30.27 -12.47
N ASN A 525 -32.91 29.07 -12.08
CA ASN A 525 -33.19 28.52 -10.75
C ASN A 525 -32.60 29.41 -9.63
N LEU A 526 -31.41 29.99 -9.85
CA LEU A 526 -30.78 30.90 -8.90
C LEU A 526 -31.53 32.24 -8.80
N MET A 527 -32.11 32.71 -9.91
CA MET A 527 -33.01 33.86 -9.92
C MET A 527 -34.36 33.56 -9.23
N ASP A 528 -34.92 32.37 -9.42
CA ASP A 528 -36.21 31.96 -8.84
C ASP A 528 -36.16 31.83 -7.30
N VAL A 529 -35.03 31.41 -6.72
CA VAL A 529 -34.85 31.43 -5.24
C VAL A 529 -34.86 32.86 -4.67
N SER A 530 -34.50 33.85 -5.49
CA SER A 530 -34.47 35.27 -5.11
C SER A 530 -35.85 35.94 -5.14
N PHE A 531 -36.89 35.30 -5.73
CA PHE A 531 -38.23 35.89 -5.83
C PHE A 531 -39.03 35.89 -4.51
N LEU A 532 -38.56 35.20 -3.47
CA LEU A 532 -39.29 35.10 -2.19
C LEU A 532 -38.81 36.06 -1.10
N SER A 533 -37.82 36.93 -1.35
CA SER A 533 -37.43 37.94 -0.36
C SER A 533 -36.82 39.21 -0.98
N VAL A 534 -37.65 40.26 -1.04
CA VAL A 534 -37.34 41.71 -1.03
C VAL A 534 -36.43 42.28 -2.14
N SER A 535 -37.06 43.04 -3.04
CA SER A 535 -36.58 44.23 -3.78
C SER A 535 -35.06 44.46 -3.93
N ILE A 536 -34.43 43.81 -4.91
CA ILE A 536 -33.12 44.20 -5.47
C ILE A 536 -33.30 44.42 -6.99
N PRO A 537 -32.69 45.44 -7.63
CA PRO A 537 -32.90 45.72 -9.05
C PRO A 537 -32.44 44.53 -9.90
N ARG A 538 -33.26 44.15 -10.89
CA ARG A 538 -33.04 43.09 -11.89
C ARG A 538 -31.55 42.83 -12.15
N LEU A 539 -30.99 41.74 -11.60
CA LEU A 539 -29.77 41.14 -12.15
C LEU A 539 -30.14 40.60 -13.54
N ASN A 540 -29.88 41.37 -14.57
CA ASN A 540 -30.01 40.90 -15.95
C ASN A 540 -28.84 39.93 -16.24
N VAL A 541 -29.02 38.99 -17.17
CA VAL A 541 -27.98 38.01 -17.57
C VAL A 541 -26.63 38.70 -17.85
N VAL A 542 -26.66 39.91 -18.42
CA VAL A 542 -25.48 40.76 -18.66
C VAL A 542 -24.70 41.09 -17.39
N SER A 543 -25.37 41.32 -16.25
CA SER A 543 -24.74 41.57 -14.95
C SER A 543 -24.09 40.32 -14.36
N ILE A 544 -24.70 39.14 -14.54
CA ILE A 544 -24.10 37.85 -14.14
C ILE A 544 -22.87 37.54 -15.01
N CYS A 545 -22.98 37.76 -16.32
CA CYS A 545 -21.85 37.63 -17.23
C CYS A 545 -20.71 38.58 -16.86
N LEU A 546 -20.98 39.85 -16.53
CA LEU A 546 -19.96 40.82 -16.09
C LEU A 546 -19.30 40.42 -14.75
N MET A 547 -20.10 39.92 -13.79
CA MET A 547 -19.61 39.43 -12.50
C MET A 547 -18.72 38.20 -12.64
N CYS A 548 -19.00 37.32 -13.62
CA CYS A 548 -18.21 36.12 -13.88
C CYS A 548 -17.03 36.37 -14.83
N LEU A 549 -17.11 37.38 -15.71
CA LEU A 549 -16.04 37.73 -16.65
C LEU A 549 -14.76 38.20 -15.94
N ILE A 550 -14.90 38.96 -14.85
CA ILE A 550 -13.74 39.52 -14.12
C ILE A 550 -12.95 38.41 -13.41
N PRO A 551 -13.55 37.51 -12.59
CA PRO A 551 -12.88 36.35 -12.02
C PRO A 551 -12.32 35.39 -13.08
N PHE A 552 -13.04 35.19 -14.18
CA PHE A 552 -12.61 34.31 -15.28
C PHE A 552 -11.40 34.88 -16.03
N ASN A 553 -11.38 36.19 -16.30
CA ASN A 553 -10.22 36.86 -16.89
C ASN A 553 -9.04 36.93 -15.91
N LEU A 554 -9.27 37.05 -14.60
CA LEU A 554 -8.22 37.00 -13.57
C LEU A 554 -7.59 35.59 -13.43
N LEU A 555 -8.40 34.53 -13.53
CA LEU A 555 -7.93 33.15 -13.58
C LEU A 555 -7.00 32.89 -14.78
N ASN A 556 -7.24 33.56 -15.91
CA ASN A 556 -6.40 33.44 -17.11
C ASN A 556 -5.22 34.44 -17.14
N SER A 557 -5.31 35.57 -16.43
CA SER A 557 -4.19 36.52 -16.33
C SER A 557 -3.19 36.11 -15.24
N ARG A 558 -2.24 35.21 -15.57
CA ARG A 558 -0.91 35.00 -14.94
C ARG A 558 -0.73 35.06 -13.41
N ASN A 559 -1.74 35.08 -12.52
CA ASN A 559 -1.51 35.24 -11.07
C ASN A 559 -2.69 34.90 -10.12
N ALA A 560 -3.68 34.10 -10.49
CA ALA A 560 -4.76 33.78 -9.54
C ALA A 560 -5.24 32.32 -9.59
N SER A 561 -5.36 31.73 -8.40
CA SER A 561 -6.19 30.55 -8.15
C SER A 561 -7.69 30.95 -8.10
N PHE A 562 -8.59 29.99 -7.95
CA PHE A 562 -10.04 30.21 -7.72
C PHE A 562 -10.46 31.18 -6.56
N PRO A 563 -9.62 31.61 -5.58
CA PRO A 563 -10.01 32.55 -4.52
C PRO A 563 -10.52 33.91 -5.00
N SER A 564 -10.29 34.29 -6.26
CA SER A 564 -10.79 35.57 -6.80
C SER A 564 -12.32 35.60 -7.01
N SER A 565 -13.00 34.46 -6.85
CA SER A 565 -14.45 34.33 -7.01
C SER A 565 -15.25 34.34 -5.70
N GLY A 566 -14.59 34.54 -4.56
CA GLY A 566 -15.24 34.62 -3.24
C GLY A 566 -15.44 33.28 -2.52
N PHE A 567 -15.12 32.15 -3.14
CA PHE A 567 -15.20 30.82 -2.53
C PHE A 567 -13.83 30.31 -2.10
N THR A 568 -13.76 29.74 -0.90
CA THR A 568 -12.61 28.94 -0.44
C THR A 568 -13.09 27.50 -0.23
N LEU A 569 -12.71 26.59 -1.13
CA LEU A 569 -13.14 25.19 -1.09
C LEU A 569 -12.01 24.25 -0.71
N ASN A 570 -12.36 23.04 -0.26
CA ASN A 570 -11.39 21.96 -0.10
C ASN A 570 -11.15 21.22 -1.43
N ASN A 571 -10.02 20.51 -1.51
CA ASN A 571 -9.55 19.91 -2.76
C ASN A 571 -10.37 18.72 -3.26
N GLY A 572 -11.11 18.05 -2.37
CA GLY A 572 -12.08 17.03 -2.79
C GLY A 572 -13.19 17.64 -3.65
N ILE A 573 -13.71 18.79 -3.23
CA ILE A 573 -14.72 19.53 -4.00
C ILE A 573 -14.11 20.00 -5.34
N TYR A 574 -12.90 20.57 -5.34
CA TYR A 574 -12.24 21.00 -6.58
C TYR A 574 -12.02 19.87 -7.60
N GLN A 575 -11.54 18.69 -7.18
CA GLN A 575 -11.38 17.54 -8.08
C GLN A 575 -12.69 17.12 -8.74
N ILE A 576 -13.80 17.22 -8.00
CA ILE A 576 -15.13 16.91 -8.53
C ILE A 576 -15.57 17.98 -9.52
N LEU A 577 -15.30 19.26 -9.24
CA LEU A 577 -15.63 20.33 -10.16
C LEU A 577 -14.87 20.16 -11.49
N VAL A 578 -13.57 19.85 -11.45
CA VAL A 578 -12.77 19.59 -12.67
C VAL A 578 -13.28 18.35 -13.40
N ALA A 579 -13.47 17.23 -12.70
CA ALA A 579 -13.96 16.00 -13.33
C ALA A 579 -15.37 16.13 -13.96
N ARG A 580 -16.15 17.13 -13.52
CA ARG A 580 -17.52 17.36 -13.99
C ARG A 580 -17.63 18.45 -15.06
N TYR A 581 -16.83 19.50 -14.98
CA TYR A 581 -16.96 20.71 -15.81
C TYR A 581 -15.78 20.96 -16.74
N ALA A 582 -14.71 20.17 -16.70
CA ALA A 582 -13.63 20.26 -17.66
C ALA A 582 -13.91 19.40 -18.90
N GLU A 583 -13.53 19.93 -20.06
CA GLU A 583 -13.50 19.23 -21.33
C GLU A 583 -12.41 18.15 -21.36
N PRO A 584 -12.42 17.20 -22.34
CA PRO A 584 -11.40 16.16 -22.45
C PRO A 584 -9.96 16.66 -22.62
N ASP A 585 -9.79 17.91 -23.08
CA ASP A 585 -8.49 18.60 -23.18
C ASP A 585 -8.12 19.39 -21.90
N MET A 586 -8.94 19.23 -20.85
CA MET A 586 -8.79 19.82 -19.52
C MET A 586 -8.95 21.34 -19.48
N THR A 587 -9.54 21.92 -20.52
CA THR A 587 -10.01 23.30 -20.49
C THR A 587 -11.41 23.35 -19.86
N ILE A 588 -11.70 24.44 -19.14
CA ILE A 588 -13.07 24.78 -18.75
C ILE A 588 -13.44 25.98 -19.60
N ASP A 589 -14.36 25.79 -20.53
CA ASP A 589 -14.88 26.90 -21.31
C ASP A 589 -15.72 27.83 -20.42
N PHE A 590 -16.02 29.02 -20.93
CA PHE A 590 -16.73 30.02 -20.13
C PHE A 590 -18.12 29.55 -19.70
N ASP A 591 -18.79 28.74 -20.53
CA ASP A 591 -20.11 28.19 -20.21
C ASP A 591 -20.07 27.27 -18.98
N ASN A 592 -19.17 26.27 -19.01
CA ASN A 592 -18.97 25.34 -17.91
C ASN A 592 -18.45 26.03 -16.65
N PHE A 593 -17.62 27.06 -16.79
CA PHE A 593 -17.14 27.86 -15.65
C PHE A 593 -18.29 28.57 -14.93
N VAL A 594 -19.19 29.21 -15.69
CA VAL A 594 -20.34 29.93 -15.12
C VAL A 594 -21.34 28.94 -14.51
N ALA A 595 -21.59 27.80 -15.16
CA ALA A 595 -22.44 26.74 -14.62
C ALA A 595 -21.91 26.22 -13.27
N CYS A 596 -20.59 25.98 -13.19
CA CYS A 596 -19.90 25.55 -11.99
C CYS A 596 -20.07 26.56 -10.84
N LEU A 597 -19.76 27.84 -11.09
CA LEU A 597 -19.83 28.89 -10.06
C LEU A 597 -21.25 29.09 -9.53
N MET A 598 -22.24 29.16 -10.42
CA MET A 598 -23.63 29.36 -10.05
C MET A 598 -24.17 28.17 -9.24
N ARG A 599 -23.85 26.95 -9.65
CA ARG A 599 -24.27 25.77 -8.90
C ARG A 599 -23.63 25.69 -7.52
N LEU A 600 -22.37 26.10 -7.41
CA LEU A 600 -21.69 26.17 -6.13
C LEU A 600 -22.34 27.21 -5.19
N ASP A 601 -22.60 28.43 -5.68
CA ASP A 601 -23.29 29.48 -4.92
C ASP A 601 -24.68 29.02 -4.43
N MET A 602 -25.45 28.35 -5.31
CA MET A 602 -26.74 27.77 -4.94
C MET A 602 -26.60 26.75 -3.80
N MET A 603 -25.63 25.83 -3.88
CA MET A 603 -25.41 24.82 -2.85
C MET A 603 -25.05 25.45 -1.49
N PHE A 604 -24.20 26.48 -1.47
CA PHE A 604 -23.89 27.21 -0.23
C PHE A 604 -25.13 27.93 0.34
N ARG A 605 -25.92 28.60 -0.50
CA ARG A 605 -27.14 29.29 -0.05
C ARG A 605 -28.17 28.33 0.52
N VAL A 606 -28.39 27.19 -0.13
CA VAL A 606 -29.32 26.16 0.35
C VAL A 606 -28.83 25.59 1.68
N PHE A 607 -27.54 25.25 1.78
CA PHE A 607 -26.95 24.76 3.02
C PHE A 607 -27.12 25.76 4.17
N MET A 608 -26.72 27.02 3.98
CA MET A 608 -26.82 28.07 5.01
C MET A 608 -28.28 28.40 5.39
N LYS A 609 -29.22 28.23 4.46
CA LYS A 609 -30.64 28.44 4.74
C LYS A 609 -31.24 27.31 5.59
N ILE A 610 -30.79 26.08 5.37
CA ILE A 610 -31.26 24.91 6.11
C ILE A 610 -30.55 24.80 7.47
N ASP A 611 -29.25 25.11 7.53
CA ASP A 611 -28.46 25.19 8.77
C ASP A 611 -28.64 26.54 9.48
N ALA A 612 -29.88 26.89 9.81
CA ALA A 612 -30.23 28.18 10.43
C ALA A 612 -29.57 28.42 11.81
N HIS A 613 -29.01 27.38 12.42
CA HIS A 613 -28.36 27.41 13.73
C HIS A 613 -26.82 27.37 13.66
N ASP A 614 -26.24 27.40 12.46
CA ASP A 614 -24.77 27.33 12.24
C ASP A 614 -24.15 26.12 12.94
N SER A 615 -24.84 24.98 12.87
CA SER A 615 -24.41 23.72 13.49
C SER A 615 -23.28 23.04 12.71
N GLY A 616 -23.06 23.45 11.45
CA GLY A 616 -22.12 22.83 10.52
C GLY A 616 -22.66 21.55 9.87
N SER A 617 -23.96 21.24 10.02
CA SER A 617 -24.58 20.04 9.46
C SER A 617 -26.06 20.26 9.10
N ILE A 618 -26.59 19.47 8.15
CA ILE A 618 -28.00 19.52 7.75
C ILE A 618 -28.60 18.11 7.72
N GLU A 619 -29.89 17.99 8.02
CA GLU A 619 -30.67 16.76 7.91
C GLU A 619 -31.63 16.86 6.73
N LEU A 620 -31.63 15.85 5.87
CA LEU A 620 -32.48 15.77 4.69
C LEU A 620 -33.04 14.34 4.58
N ASP A 621 -34.31 14.21 4.24
CA ASP A 621 -34.91 12.93 3.89
C ASP A 621 -34.69 12.57 2.41
N PHE A 622 -35.04 11.35 2.02
CA PHE A 622 -34.85 10.86 0.65
C PHE A 622 -35.61 11.69 -0.41
N HIS A 623 -36.79 12.22 -0.06
CA HIS A 623 -37.62 13.00 -0.96
C HIS A 623 -37.03 14.39 -1.19
N GLN A 624 -36.45 14.99 -0.15
CA GLN A 624 -35.76 16.28 -0.21
C GLN A 624 -34.43 16.25 -0.98
N VAL A 625 -33.85 15.07 -1.21
CA VAL A 625 -32.59 14.89 -1.97
C VAL A 625 -32.83 14.57 -3.45
N SER A 626 -34.06 14.18 -3.83
CA SER A 626 -34.39 13.69 -5.18
C SER A 626 -35.15 14.69 -6.07
N GLU A 627 -35.59 15.82 -5.51
CA GLU A 627 -36.04 17.02 -6.25
C GLU A 627 -34.87 17.97 -6.54
#